data_AF-A0A7L0K5A9-F1
#
_entry.id   AF-A0A7L0K5A9-F1
#
_cell.length_a   1.000
_cell.length_b   1.000
_cell.length_c   1.000
_cell.angle_alpha   90.00
_cell.angle_beta   90.00
_cell.angle_gamma   90.00
#
_symmetry.space_group_name_H-M   'P 1'
#
loop_
_entity.id
_entity.type
_entity.pdbx_description
1 polymer ?
#
loop_
_entity_poly.entity_id
_entity_poly.type
_entity_poly.pdbx_seq_one_letter_code
_entity_poly.pdbx_strand_id
1 'polypeptide(L)'
;LDAELQLDRLKQKLSRRVLLLQGHQASWHQALALAPGTSPLCHNLTAYLRDKADFKDKLSPIVTSLSLALAVSPGAHGLGLVLYGDTLVQAQVG
;
A
#
# COMPACT_ATOMS: atom_id res chain seq x y z
N LEU A 1 -9.86 -6.27 7.43
CA LEU A 1 -8.40 -6.24 7.24
C LEU A 1 -7.98 -4.78 7.13
N ASP A 2 -6.79 -4.43 7.54
CA ASP A 2 -6.18 -3.14 7.22
C ASP A 2 -5.21 -3.34 6.05
N ALA A 3 -5.36 -2.51 5.01
CA ALA A 3 -4.50 -2.51 3.85
C ALA A 3 -3.68 -1.22 3.80
N GLU A 4 -2.38 -1.35 3.60
CA GLU A 4 -1.46 -0.22 3.42
C GLU A 4 -0.72 -0.38 2.09
N LEU A 5 -0.91 0.59 1.19
CA LEU A 5 -0.12 0.76 -0.02
C LEU A 5 0.96 1.80 0.23
N GLN A 6 2.20 1.49 -0.15
CA GLN A 6 3.35 2.40 -0.11
C GLN A 6 3.99 2.51 -1.49
N LEU A 7 4.05 3.73 -2.01
CA LEU A 7 4.69 4.06 -3.28
C LEU A 7 6.16 4.41 -3.05
N ASP A 8 7.03 3.98 -3.97
CA ASP A 8 8.47 4.24 -3.97
C ASP A 8 9.14 3.86 -2.63
N ARG A 9 8.78 2.69 -2.09
CA ARG A 9 9.07 2.26 -0.70
C ARG A 9 10.56 2.22 -0.37
N LEU A 10 11.44 2.02 -1.35
CA LEU A 10 12.89 2.02 -1.17
C LEU A 10 13.48 3.43 -0.96
N LYS A 11 12.70 4.49 -1.19
CA LYS A 11 13.11 5.87 -0.91
C LYS A 11 12.66 6.33 0.46
N GLN A 12 13.45 7.22 1.05
CA GLN A 12 13.07 7.95 2.26
C GLN A 12 11.76 8.70 2.02
N LYS A 13 10.91 8.85 3.05
CA LYS A 13 9.55 9.40 2.93
C LYS A 13 9.48 10.73 2.13
N LEU A 14 10.39 11.66 2.40
CA LEU A 14 10.46 12.97 1.73
C LEU A 14 11.05 12.92 0.32
N SER A 15 11.75 11.84 -0.03
CA SER A 15 12.40 11.62 -1.32
C SER A 15 11.61 10.72 -2.25
N ARG A 16 10.39 10.31 -1.86
CA ARG A 16 9.52 9.51 -2.71
C ARG A 16 9.14 10.31 -3.96
N ARG A 17 9.28 9.66 -5.10
CA ARG A 17 9.16 10.26 -6.43
C ARG A 17 7.74 10.15 -6.99
N VAL A 18 6.96 9.20 -6.47
CA VAL A 18 5.59 8.92 -6.91
C VAL A 18 4.61 9.20 -5.78
N LEU A 19 3.53 9.89 -6.12
CA LEU A 19 2.46 10.25 -5.19
C LEU A 19 1.11 9.81 -5.76
N LEU A 20 0.15 9.53 -4.87
CA LEU A 20 -1.24 9.32 -5.25
C LEU A 20 -1.83 10.65 -5.71
N LEU A 21 -2.59 10.60 -6.80
CA LEU A 21 -3.32 11.77 -7.31
C LEU A 21 -4.31 12.27 -6.27
N GLN A 22 -5.01 11.34 -5.60
CA GLN A 22 -5.87 11.65 -4.46
C GLN A 22 -4.98 11.96 -3.24
N GLY A 23 -5.04 13.20 -2.75
CA GLY A 23 -4.40 13.60 -1.49
C GLY A 23 -2.88 13.86 -1.55
N HIS A 24 -2.22 13.61 -2.68
CA HIS A 24 -0.78 13.92 -2.89
C HIS A 24 0.15 13.25 -1.85
N GLN A 25 -0.24 12.06 -1.39
CA GLN A 25 0.53 11.26 -0.43
C GLN A 25 1.19 10.08 -1.13
N ALA A 26 2.31 9.60 -0.58
CA ALA A 26 3.00 8.41 -1.09
C ALA A 26 2.50 7.11 -0.44
N SER A 27 1.39 7.17 0.30
CA SER A 27 0.79 6.03 0.97
C SER A 27 -0.72 6.13 0.96
N TRP A 28 -1.39 4.99 0.90
CA TRP A 28 -2.83 4.85 1.07
C TRP A 28 -3.09 3.79 2.12
N HIS A 29 -4.07 4.03 2.98
CA HIS A 29 -4.47 3.12 4.04
C HIS A 29 -5.99 2.99 4.04
N GLN A 30 -6.50 1.77 4.12
CA GLN A 30 -7.93 1.54 4.19
C GLN A 30 -8.28 0.25 4.95
N ALA A 31 -9.31 0.35 5.79
CA ALA A 31 -9.97 -0.81 6.36
C ALA A 31 -10.86 -1.48 5.30
N LEU A 32 -10.60 -2.76 5.04
CA LEU A 32 -11.33 -3.61 4.09
C LEU A 32 -12.30 -4.51 4.84
N ALA A 33 -13.57 -4.40 4.49
CA ALA A 33 -14.61 -5.34 4.90
C ALA A 33 -14.65 -6.50 3.89
N LEU A 34 -14.28 -7.70 4.33
CA LEU A 34 -14.30 -8.91 3.52
C LEU A 34 -15.35 -9.86 4.07
N ALA A 35 -16.06 -10.55 3.17
CA ALA A 35 -16.97 -11.62 3.53
C ALA A 35 -16.41 -12.96 3.03
N PRO A 36 -16.57 -14.06 3.78
CA PRO A 36 -16.17 -15.38 3.31
C PRO A 36 -16.87 -15.75 1.99
N GLY A 37 -16.13 -16.36 1.06
CA GLY A 37 -16.68 -16.87 -0.20
C GLY A 37 -16.97 -15.81 -1.27
N THR A 38 -16.64 -14.53 -1.05
CA THR A 38 -16.79 -13.50 -2.08
C THR A 38 -15.58 -13.44 -3.01
N SER A 39 -15.78 -12.90 -4.22
CA SER A 39 -14.69 -12.57 -5.14
C SER A 39 -13.68 -11.61 -4.50
N PRO A 40 -12.42 -11.56 -5.00
CA PRO A 40 -11.44 -10.59 -4.55
C PRO A 40 -11.97 -9.15 -4.62
N LEU A 41 -11.72 -8.38 -3.57
CA LEU A 41 -12.04 -6.94 -3.52
C LEU A 41 -10.93 -6.15 -4.23
N CYS A 42 -11.29 -5.32 -5.20
CA CYS A 42 -10.35 -4.51 -5.97
C CYS A 42 -10.59 -3.01 -5.76
N HIS A 43 -9.50 -2.25 -5.64
CA HIS A 43 -9.51 -0.79 -5.58
C HIS A 43 -8.58 -0.22 -6.65
N ASN A 44 -9.08 0.74 -7.43
CA ASN A 44 -8.29 1.44 -8.42
C ASN A 44 -7.77 2.75 -7.83
N LEU A 45 -6.46 2.94 -7.85
CA LEU A 45 -5.80 4.15 -7.37
C LEU A 45 -4.95 4.72 -8.51
N THR A 46 -5.01 6.03 -8.71
CA THR A 46 -4.18 6.72 -9.70
C THR A 46 -3.01 7.38 -9.00
N ALA A 47 -1.81 7.16 -9.51
CA ALA A 47 -0.58 7.77 -9.03
C ALA A 47 0.12 8.54 -10.16
N TYR A 48 0.95 9.51 -9.80
CA TYR A 48 1.73 10.31 -10.72
C TYR A 48 3.18 10.42 -10.26
N LEU A 49 4.08 10.54 -11.24
CA LEU A 49 5.48 10.86 -11.00
C LEU A 49 5.61 12.37 -10.79
N ARG A 50 6.34 12.77 -9.74
CA ARG A 50 6.65 14.19 -9.46
C ARG A 50 7.46 14.81 -10.61
N ASP A 51 7.61 16.13 -10.59
CA ASP A 51 8.38 16.81 -11.62
C ASP A 51 9.83 16.32 -11.67
N LYS A 52 10.41 16.31 -12.87
CA LYS A 52 11.79 15.88 -13.10
C LYS A 52 12.83 16.68 -12.30
N ALA A 53 12.52 17.93 -11.94
CA ALA A 53 13.36 18.79 -11.11
C ALA A 53 13.29 18.44 -9.62
N ASP A 54 12.22 17.78 -9.17
CA ASP A 54 11.96 17.48 -7.75
C ASP A 54 12.79 16.30 -7.20
N PHE A 55 13.38 15.50 -8.09
CA PHE A 55 14.19 14.37 -7.69
C PHE A 55 15.36 14.12 -8.64
N LYS A 56 16.52 13.80 -8.06
CA LYS A 56 17.76 13.55 -8.82
C LYS A 56 17.83 12.13 -9.38
N ASP A 57 17.29 11.17 -8.63
CA ASP A 57 17.42 9.75 -8.93
C ASP A 57 16.39 9.25 -9.95
N LYS A 58 16.88 9.02 -11.17
CA LYS A 58 16.10 8.58 -12.34
C LYS A 58 16.39 7.13 -12.74
N LEU A 59 17.32 6.47 -12.06
CA LEU A 59 17.80 5.13 -12.43
C LEU A 59 17.31 4.07 -11.47
N SER A 60 17.12 4.40 -10.18
CA SER A 60 16.61 3.42 -9.23
C SER A 60 15.17 3.04 -9.57
N PRO A 61 14.80 1.74 -9.50
CA PRO A 61 13.44 1.29 -9.77
C PRO A 61 12.46 1.94 -8.79
N ILE A 62 11.23 2.15 -9.24
CA ILE A 62 10.12 2.56 -8.36
C ILE A 62 9.48 1.28 -7.83
N VAL A 63 9.57 1.07 -6.52
CA VAL A 63 8.99 -0.11 -5.85
C VAL A 63 7.69 0.26 -5.15
N THR A 64 6.61 -0.39 -5.55
CA THR A 64 5.29 -0.30 -4.94
C THR A 64 5.09 -1.50 -4.04
N SER A 65 4.51 -1.29 -2.84
CA SER A 65 4.33 -2.34 -1.85
C SER A 65 2.93 -2.28 -1.27
N LEU A 66 2.27 -3.43 -1.17
CA LEU A 66 0.98 -3.59 -0.48
C LEU A 66 1.17 -4.54 0.70
N SER A 67 0.82 -4.08 1.90
CA SER A 67 0.76 -4.90 3.11
C SER A 67 -0.66 -5.01 3.64
N LEU A 68 -1.00 -6.19 4.14
CA LEU A 68 -2.28 -6.53 4.74
C LEU A 68 -2.07 -6.97 6.19
N ALA A 69 -2.89 -6.45 7.09
CA ALA A 69 -2.91 -6.82 8.49
C ALA A 69 -4.32 -7.11 8.98
N LEU A 70 -4.45 -7.87 10.07
CA LEU A 70 -5.72 -7.99 10.78
C LEU A 70 -6.03 -6.64 11.45
N ALA A 71 -7.25 -6.15 11.25
CA ALA A 71 -7.69 -4.94 11.91
C ALA A 71 -7.85 -5.22 13.41
N VAL A 72 -7.35 -4.31 14.26
CA VAL A 72 -7.49 -4.44 15.72
C VAL A 72 -8.95 -4.15 16.09
N SER A 73 -9.71 -5.19 16.44
CA SER A 73 -11.10 -5.03 16.88
C SER A 73 -11.19 -4.91 18.40
N PRO A 74 -11.68 -3.78 18.95
CA PRO A 74 -11.98 -3.67 20.37
C PRO A 74 -13.18 -4.58 20.68
N GLY A 75 -12.93 -5.75 21.26
CA GLY A 75 -13.97 -6.72 21.59
C GLY A 75 -13.64 -8.19 21.28
N ALA A 76 -12.45 -8.49 20.76
CA ALA A 76 -11.97 -9.86 20.59
C ALA A 76 -11.62 -10.52 21.95
N HIS A 77 -12.64 -10.74 22.80
CA HIS A 77 -12.54 -11.60 23.96
C HIS A 77 -12.74 -13.06 23.49
N GLY A 78 -11.70 -13.64 22.87
CA GLY A 78 -11.74 -14.99 22.31
C GLY A 78 -10.44 -15.38 21.60
N LEU A 79 -10.41 -16.58 20.99
CA LEU A 79 -9.31 -16.99 20.12
C LEU A 79 -9.24 -16.03 18.92
N GLY A 80 -8.12 -15.33 18.77
CA GLY A 80 -7.91 -14.38 17.68
C GLY A 80 -7.86 -15.06 16.30
N LEU A 81 -8.21 -14.32 15.26
CA LEU A 81 -8.00 -14.76 13.88
C LEU A 81 -6.51 -14.77 13.55
N VAL A 82 -6.09 -15.67 12.65
CA VAL A 82 -4.73 -15.70 12.09
C VAL A 82 -4.82 -15.39 10.60
N LEU A 83 -3.97 -14.48 10.14
CA LEU A 83 -3.82 -14.16 8.71
C LEU A 83 -2.58 -14.87 8.17
N TYR A 84 -2.75 -15.58 7.05
CA TYR A 84 -1.68 -16.37 6.43
C TYR A 84 -1.73 -16.24 4.89
N GLY A 85 -0.65 -16.64 4.22
CA GLY A 85 -0.46 -16.47 2.78
C GLY A 85 0.35 -15.21 2.45
N ASP A 86 0.18 -14.70 1.23
CA ASP A 86 0.89 -13.49 0.75
C ASP A 86 0.24 -12.22 1.32
N THR A 87 0.70 -11.82 2.51
CA THR A 87 0.21 -10.61 3.20
C THR A 87 1.03 -9.37 2.89
N LEU A 88 2.20 -9.53 2.26
CA LEU A 88 3.06 -8.46 1.78
C LEU A 88 3.49 -8.78 0.36
N VAL A 89 3.14 -7.92 -0.59
CA VAL A 89 3.56 -8.04 -1.99
C VAL A 89 4.25 -6.77 -2.44
N GLN A 90 5.19 -6.90 -3.37
CA GLN A 90 5.93 -5.79 -3.95
C GLN A 90 6.01 -5.94 -5.46
N ALA A 91 5.87 -4.83 -6.16
CA ALA A 91 6.05 -4.73 -7.60
C ALA A 91 7.05 -3.63 -7.91
N GLN A 92 7.88 -3.83 -8.93
CA GLN A 92 8.83 -2.83 -9.40
C GLN A 92 8.52 -2.45 -10.84
N VAL A 93 8.68 -1.17 -11.15
CA VAL A 93 8.68 -0.66 -12.52
C VAL A 93 10.08 -0.09 -12.79
N GLY A 94 10.70 -0.57 -13.87
CA GLY A 94 12.02 -0.18 -14.35
C GLY A 94 11.94 0.59 -15.66
#